data_AF-A0A3S3SAM0-F1
#
_entry.id   AF-A0A3S3SAM0-F1
#
_cell.length_a   1.000
_cell.length_b   1.000
_cell.length_c   1.000
_cell.angle_alpha   90.00
_cell.angle_beta   90.00
_cell.angle_gamma   90.00
#
_symmetry.space_group_name_H-M   'P 1'
#
loop_
_entity.id
_entity.type
_entity.pdbx_description
1 polymer ?
#
loop_
_entity_poly.entity_id
_entity_poly.type
_entity_poly.pdbx_seq_one_letter_code
_entity_poly.pdbx_strand_id
1 'polypeptide(L)'
;MSIFSRISMGAVAAAAAALAVCTVTFAAAQTQAAPVAADRITNPVAEFAGIDKITGRIITFDVYIDETVQFGALQVTPRICYSRPETEEPKTDSFVEVDEITLDRKIRRIFTGWMFAESPGLNAVEHAVYDVWLKGCKQKSDVPPPEAAKTGASQVDTSKPKAAAAPAATEPDSGEAN
;
A
#
# COMPACT_ATOMS: atom_id res chain seq x y z
N MET A 1 42.16 18.50 -78.41
CA MET A 1 41.94 18.61 -76.96
C MET A 1 41.30 17.31 -76.49
N SER A 2 42.01 16.20 -76.24
CA SER A 2 43.08 16.00 -75.25
C SER A 2 42.66 16.66 -73.93
N ILE A 3 42.21 15.95 -72.90
CA ILE A 3 42.98 14.98 -72.11
C ILE A 3 41.99 14.02 -71.42
N PHE A 4 42.01 12.75 -71.83
CA PHE A 4 41.74 11.63 -70.93
C PHE A 4 42.99 11.40 -70.07
N SER A 5 42.78 10.87 -68.85
CA SER A 5 43.67 9.93 -68.14
C SER A 5 44.22 10.39 -66.77
N ARG A 6 44.04 9.47 -65.81
CA ARG A 6 44.83 9.19 -64.59
C ARG A 6 44.45 9.94 -63.31
N ILE A 7 43.43 9.42 -62.61
CA ILE A 7 43.49 9.39 -61.15
C ILE A 7 43.72 7.94 -60.73
N SER A 8 44.88 7.77 -60.11
CA SER A 8 45.50 6.55 -59.64
C SER A 8 44.66 5.84 -58.60
N MET A 9 44.45 4.54 -58.81
CA MET A 9 43.93 3.60 -57.82
C MET A 9 45.07 3.26 -56.87
N GLY A 10 45.12 3.88 -55.69
CA GLY A 10 46.20 3.61 -54.74
C GLY A 10 46.11 4.45 -53.48
N ALA A 11 45.31 4.00 -52.51
CA ALA A 11 45.56 4.10 -51.06
C ALA A 11 44.33 3.66 -50.26
N VAL A 12 43.82 2.45 -50.50
CA VAL A 12 42.95 1.75 -49.53
C VAL A 12 43.88 0.91 -48.65
N ALA A 13 44.64 1.53 -47.74
CA ALA A 13 45.39 0.81 -46.70
C ALA A 13 46.07 1.76 -45.70
N ALA A 14 45.35 2.64 -44.99
CA ALA A 14 45.94 3.34 -43.84
C ALA A 14 44.93 3.95 -42.83
N ALA A 15 43.71 3.41 -42.71
CA ALA A 15 42.72 3.95 -41.76
C ALA A 15 42.07 2.89 -40.86
N ALA A 16 42.73 1.74 -40.65
CA ALA A 16 42.22 0.67 -39.80
C ALA A 16 42.99 0.49 -38.47
N ALA A 17 44.12 1.19 -38.27
CA ALA A 17 45.00 0.95 -37.12
C ALA A 17 44.90 2.01 -35.99
N ALA A 18 44.00 3.01 -36.10
CA ALA A 18 43.85 4.05 -35.08
C ALA A 18 42.52 3.98 -34.29
N LEU A 19 41.63 3.04 -34.60
CA LEU A 19 40.34 2.86 -33.90
C LEU A 19 40.31 1.69 -32.91
N ALA A 20 41.37 0.87 -32.87
CA ALA A 20 41.40 -0.34 -32.04
C ALA A 20 42.03 -0.16 -30.64
N VAL A 21 42.57 1.02 -30.32
CA VAL A 21 43.27 1.25 -29.02
C VAL A 21 42.39 1.97 -27.99
N CYS A 22 41.28 2.61 -28.40
CA CYS A 22 40.41 3.34 -27.46
C CYS A 22 39.28 2.50 -26.82
N THR A 23 39.06 1.25 -27.22
CA THR A 23 37.94 0.44 -26.67
C THR A 23 38.33 -0.48 -25.52
N VAL A 24 39.62 -0.60 -25.17
CA VAL A 24 40.08 -1.57 -24.14
C VAL A 24 40.20 -0.97 -22.74
N THR A 25 40.20 0.36 -22.57
CA THR A 25 40.37 0.99 -21.24
C THR A 25 39.07 1.27 -20.49
N PHE A 26 37.89 1.04 -21.08
CA PHE A 26 36.59 1.28 -20.42
C PHE A 26 36.01 0.05 -19.69
N ALA A 27 36.75 -1.05 -19.59
CA ALA A 27 36.22 -2.32 -19.08
C ALA A 27 36.48 -2.61 -17.58
N ALA A 28 37.18 -1.76 -16.83
CA ALA A 28 37.73 -2.14 -15.51
C ALA A 28 37.23 -1.37 -14.27
N ALA A 29 36.18 -0.54 -14.38
CA ALA A 29 35.64 0.18 -13.21
C ALA A 29 34.13 0.00 -13.09
N GLN A 30 33.67 -1.25 -12.97
CA GLN A 30 32.33 -1.52 -12.46
C GLN A 30 32.45 -1.76 -10.94
N THR A 31 32.44 -0.68 -10.16
CA THR A 31 32.17 -0.76 -8.72
C THR A 31 30.76 -1.31 -8.54
N GLN A 32 30.61 -2.59 -8.19
CA GLN A 32 29.33 -3.11 -7.72
C GLN A 32 28.94 -2.36 -6.45
N ALA A 33 27.92 -1.51 -6.55
CA ALA A 33 27.24 -0.97 -5.38
C ALA A 33 26.56 -2.14 -4.65
N ALA A 34 26.93 -2.40 -3.40
CA ALA A 34 26.22 -3.35 -2.56
C ALA A 34 24.80 -2.81 -2.27
N PRO A 35 23.75 -3.65 -2.29
CA PRO A 35 22.41 -3.21 -1.94
C PRO A 35 22.37 -2.81 -0.47
N VAL A 36 22.09 -1.54 -0.20
CA VAL A 36 21.80 -1.05 1.15
C VAL A 36 20.38 -1.52 1.47
N ALA A 37 20.25 -2.47 2.40
CA ALA A 37 18.93 -2.88 2.87
C ALA A 37 18.31 -1.73 3.66
N ALA A 38 17.26 -1.13 3.11
CA ALA A 38 16.47 -0.13 3.83
C ALA A 38 15.76 -0.80 5.00
N ASP A 39 16.15 -0.46 6.23
CA ASP A 39 15.64 -1.08 7.44
C ASP A 39 14.21 -0.58 7.69
N ARG A 40 13.23 -1.48 7.56
CA ARG A 40 11.81 -1.18 7.78
C ARG A 40 11.39 -1.73 9.14
N ILE A 41 10.82 -0.88 9.97
CA ILE A 41 10.31 -1.23 11.28
C ILE A 41 8.83 -1.57 11.13
N THR A 42 8.45 -2.79 11.52
CA THR A 42 7.04 -3.21 11.58
C THR A 42 6.43 -2.76 12.89
N ASN A 43 5.27 -2.12 12.83
CA ASN A 43 4.60 -1.57 14.01
C ASN A 43 3.23 -2.22 14.24
N PRO A 44 2.87 -2.53 15.50
CA PRO A 44 1.57 -3.11 15.86
C PRO A 44 0.43 -2.09 15.90
N VAL A 45 0.72 -0.80 15.83
CA VAL A 45 -0.28 0.28 15.89
C VAL A 45 -0.06 1.27 14.75
N ALA A 46 -1.13 1.63 14.07
CA ALA A 46 -1.19 2.72 13.12
C ALA A 46 -1.94 3.91 13.75
N GLU A 47 -1.34 5.09 13.72
CA GLU A 47 -1.97 6.33 14.16
C GLU A 47 -2.60 7.03 12.95
N PHE A 48 -3.90 7.26 13.03
CA PHE A 48 -4.65 7.98 12.01
C PHE A 48 -5.09 9.34 12.52
N ALA A 49 -5.23 10.27 11.58
CA ALA A 49 -5.97 11.49 11.81
C ALA A 49 -7.24 11.46 10.96
N GLY A 50 -8.33 11.92 11.54
CA GLY A 50 -9.60 12.07 10.85
C GLY A 50 -10.16 13.46 11.05
N ILE A 51 -10.72 14.05 9.99
CA ILE A 51 -11.46 15.32 10.05
C ILE A 51 -12.93 15.07 9.78
N ASP A 52 -13.78 15.72 10.56
CA ASP A 52 -15.19 15.90 10.23
C ASP A 52 -15.34 17.25 9.52
N LYS A 53 -15.67 17.23 8.23
CA LYS A 53 -15.84 18.44 7.38
C LYS A 53 -17.03 19.30 7.80
N ILE A 54 -17.99 18.75 8.54
CA ILE A 54 -19.16 19.48 9.02
C ILE A 54 -18.79 20.31 10.25
N THR A 55 -18.05 19.72 11.18
CA THR A 55 -17.65 20.40 12.43
C THR A 55 -16.28 21.07 12.37
N GLY A 56 -15.46 20.75 11.36
CA GLY A 56 -14.09 21.22 11.22
C GLY A 56 -13.12 20.65 12.25
N ARG A 57 -13.54 19.64 13.04
CA ARG A 57 -12.70 19.05 14.10
C ARG A 57 -11.84 17.93 13.53
N ILE A 58 -10.53 18.04 13.78
CA ILE A 58 -9.56 16.96 13.55
C ILE A 58 -9.38 16.21 14.86
N ILE A 59 -9.44 14.88 14.80
CA ILE A 59 -9.08 14.00 15.90
C ILE A 59 -7.99 13.03 15.45
N THR A 60 -7.20 12.57 16.41
CA THR A 60 -6.20 11.54 16.21
C THR A 60 -6.64 10.31 16.99
N PHE A 61 -6.55 9.15 16.37
CA PHE A 61 -6.90 7.88 16.99
C PHE A 61 -5.90 6.80 16.58
N ASP A 62 -5.57 5.95 17.54
CA ASP A 62 -4.69 4.82 17.34
C ASP A 62 -5.53 3.59 16.99
N VAL A 63 -5.07 2.82 16.00
CA VAL A 63 -5.72 1.59 15.55
C VAL A 63 -4.70 0.47 15.55
N TYR A 64 -5.02 -0.62 16.23
CA TYR A 64 -4.19 -1.83 16.21
C TYR A 64 -4.28 -2.50 14.83
N ILE A 65 -3.19 -3.14 14.41
CA ILE A 65 -3.20 -3.91 13.16
C ILE A 65 -4.28 -5.00 13.21
N ASP A 66 -5.00 -5.15 12.10
CA ASP A 66 -6.14 -6.06 11.90
C ASP A 66 -7.39 -5.76 12.73
N GLU A 67 -7.39 -4.67 13.48
CA GLU A 67 -8.56 -4.20 14.21
C GLU A 67 -9.27 -3.09 13.42
N THR A 68 -10.59 -3.03 13.58
CA THR A 68 -11.42 -2.02 12.93
C THR A 68 -11.86 -0.97 13.94
N VAL A 69 -11.51 0.29 13.68
CA VAL A 69 -12.00 1.44 14.46
C VAL A 69 -12.94 2.26 13.61
N GLN A 70 -14.03 2.73 14.21
CA GLN A 70 -15.02 3.56 13.54
C GLN A 70 -14.73 5.05 13.79
N PHE A 71 -14.63 5.81 12.71
CA PHE A 71 -14.58 7.27 12.70
C PHE A 71 -15.76 7.82 11.91
N GLY A 72 -16.78 8.35 12.61
CA GLY A 72 -18.01 8.81 11.98
C GLY A 72 -18.74 7.68 11.26
N ALA A 73 -18.88 7.80 9.94
CA ALA A 73 -19.45 6.76 9.07
C ALA A 73 -18.40 5.84 8.45
N LEU A 74 -17.10 6.05 8.72
CA LEU A 74 -16.01 5.26 8.16
C LEU A 74 -15.52 4.22 9.17
N GLN A 75 -15.25 3.02 8.69
CA GLN A 75 -14.59 1.94 9.42
C GLN A 75 -13.19 1.75 8.83
N VAL A 76 -12.17 1.99 9.65
CA VAL A 76 -10.77 2.00 9.24
C VAL A 76 -10.09 0.76 9.79
N THR A 77 -9.50 -0.04 8.91
CA THR A 77 -8.82 -1.30 9.25
C THR A 77 -7.41 -1.31 8.64
N PRO A 78 -6.36 -0.96 9.39
CA PRO A 78 -4.99 -1.10 8.94
C PRO A 78 -4.58 -2.58 8.96
N ARG A 79 -3.99 -3.06 7.87
CA ARG A 79 -3.43 -4.43 7.78
C ARG A 79 -1.95 -4.48 8.11
N ILE A 80 -1.23 -3.41 7.80
CA ILE A 80 0.23 -3.34 7.94
C ILE A 80 0.59 -1.89 8.20
N CYS A 81 1.58 -1.63 9.06
CA CYS A 81 2.14 -0.29 9.27
C CYS A 81 3.67 -0.37 9.40
N TYR A 82 4.38 0.26 8.46
CA TYR A 82 5.84 0.35 8.46
C TYR A 82 6.31 1.76 8.74
N SER A 83 7.37 1.88 9.53
CA SER A 83 8.11 3.12 9.73
C SER A 83 9.60 2.92 9.48
N ARG A 84 10.35 4.02 9.47
CA ARG A 84 11.81 4.02 9.35
C ARG A 84 12.47 4.50 10.65
N PRO A 85 13.72 4.10 10.90
CA PRO A 85 14.49 4.66 12.00
C PRO A 85 14.72 6.16 11.80
N GLU A 86 14.82 6.90 12.90
CA GLU A 86 15.03 8.37 12.88
C GLU A 86 16.36 8.81 12.25
N THR A 87 17.28 7.87 12.02
CA THR A 87 18.56 8.13 11.34
C THR A 87 18.42 8.26 9.82
N GLU A 88 17.28 7.88 9.25
CA GLU A 88 16.98 7.97 7.81
C GLU A 88 15.84 8.98 7.56
N GLU A 89 15.59 9.31 6.30
CA GLU A 89 14.43 10.10 5.91
C GLU A 89 13.12 9.41 6.36
N PRO A 90 12.21 10.13 7.04
CA PRO A 90 10.93 9.60 7.46
C PRO A 90 10.15 9.08 6.26
N LYS A 91 9.77 7.81 6.31
CA LYS A 91 8.91 7.18 5.32
C LYS A 91 8.03 6.15 5.98
N THR A 92 6.81 6.58 6.27
CA THR A 92 5.84 5.80 7.01
C THR A 92 4.67 5.48 6.10
N ASP A 93 4.46 4.18 5.88
CA ASP A 93 3.41 3.69 5.00
C ASP A 93 2.56 2.62 5.70
N SER A 94 1.28 2.59 5.36
CA SER A 94 0.33 1.61 5.90
C SER A 94 -0.61 1.14 4.81
N PHE A 95 -0.85 -0.17 4.75
CA PHE A 95 -1.90 -0.72 3.90
C PHE A 95 -3.21 -0.73 4.68
N VAL A 96 -4.22 -0.05 4.16
CA VAL A 96 -5.47 0.23 4.87
C VAL A 96 -6.67 -0.14 4.02
N GLU A 97 -7.64 -0.78 4.64
CA GLU A 97 -8.99 -0.96 4.13
C GLU A 97 -9.92 0.03 4.83
N VAL A 98 -10.71 0.79 4.06
CA VAL A 98 -11.74 1.68 4.63
C VAL A 98 -13.09 1.34 4.04
N ASP A 99 -14.02 1.06 4.94
CA ASP A 99 -15.41 0.79 4.65
C ASP A 99 -16.29 1.98 5.06
N GLU A 100 -17.33 2.25 4.28
CA GLU A 100 -18.34 3.27 4.56
C GLU A 100 -19.62 2.57 5.05
N ILE A 101 -20.19 3.09 6.13
CA ILE A 101 -21.55 2.77 6.58
C ILE A 101 -22.50 3.78 5.96
N THR A 102 -23.26 3.34 4.97
CA THR A 102 -24.23 4.17 4.26
C THR A 102 -25.47 4.49 5.12
N LEU A 103 -26.31 5.43 4.66
CA LEU A 103 -27.56 5.81 5.33
C LEU A 103 -28.55 4.64 5.48
N ASP A 104 -28.52 3.68 4.55
CA ASP A 104 -29.30 2.43 4.60
C ASP A 104 -28.60 1.32 5.40
N ARG A 105 -27.55 1.66 6.16
CA ARG A 105 -26.75 0.75 7.02
C ARG A 105 -26.08 -0.39 6.26
N LYS A 106 -25.74 -0.18 4.99
CA LYS A 106 -24.91 -1.12 4.23
C LYS A 106 -23.45 -0.77 4.44
N ILE A 107 -22.61 -1.79 4.53
CA ILE A 107 -21.17 -1.65 4.61
C ILE A 107 -20.62 -1.85 3.21
N ARG A 108 -19.86 -0.88 2.71
CA ARG A 108 -19.21 -0.95 1.40
C ARG A 108 -17.78 -0.46 1.50
N ARG A 109 -16.86 -1.22 0.88
CA ARG A 109 -15.47 -0.79 0.73
C ARG A 109 -15.36 0.40 -0.21
N ILE A 110 -14.82 1.50 0.30
CA ILE A 110 -14.56 2.72 -0.48
C ILE A 110 -13.07 2.89 -0.80
N PHE A 111 -12.19 2.28 -0.01
CA PHE A 111 -10.76 2.37 -0.22
C PHE A 111 -10.03 1.09 0.19
N THR A 112 -9.00 0.74 -0.57
CA THR A 112 -8.05 -0.32 -0.26
C THR A 112 -6.72 0.04 -0.91
N GLY A 113 -5.71 0.32 -0.10
CA GLY A 113 -4.43 0.75 -0.65
C GLY A 113 -3.43 1.21 0.39
N TRP A 114 -2.29 1.68 -0.12
CA TRP A 114 -1.21 2.24 0.68
C TRP A 114 -1.47 3.72 0.99
N MET A 115 -1.46 4.06 2.27
CA MET A 115 -1.43 5.44 2.76
C MET A 115 -0.01 5.83 3.16
N PHE A 116 0.32 7.11 3.05
CA PHE A 116 1.65 7.67 3.34
C PHE A 116 1.53 8.82 4.32
N ALA A 117 2.23 8.75 5.45
CA ALA A 117 2.13 9.77 6.49
C ALA A 117 2.75 11.11 6.06
N GLU A 118 3.84 11.06 5.29
CA GLU A 118 4.57 12.24 4.82
C GLU A 118 3.92 12.88 3.58
N SER A 119 2.99 12.18 2.94
CA SER A 119 2.23 12.71 1.80
C SER A 119 0.77 12.26 1.86
N PRO A 120 -0.02 12.75 2.84
CA PRO A 120 -1.41 12.35 3.00
C PRO A 120 -2.23 12.59 1.73
N GLY A 121 -2.00 13.70 1.02
CA GLY A 121 -2.72 14.05 -0.21
C GLY A 121 -2.51 13.08 -1.38
N LEU A 122 -1.58 12.12 -1.30
CA LEU A 122 -1.36 11.15 -2.37
C LEU A 122 -2.38 9.99 -2.32
N ASN A 123 -2.72 9.51 -1.12
CA ASN A 123 -3.58 8.33 -0.92
C ASN A 123 -4.42 8.42 0.37
N ALA A 124 -4.85 9.61 0.78
CA ALA A 124 -5.84 9.76 1.84
C ALA A 124 -7.23 9.35 1.36
N VAL A 125 -8.09 8.96 2.31
CA VAL A 125 -9.52 8.75 2.03
C VAL A 125 -10.23 10.07 2.21
N GLU A 126 -10.68 10.61 1.08
CA GLU A 126 -11.50 11.81 1.02
C GLU A 126 -12.97 11.41 0.85
N HIS A 127 -13.74 11.46 1.94
CA HIS A 127 -15.18 11.23 1.88
C HIS A 127 -15.93 12.58 1.92
N ALA A 128 -17.21 12.58 1.49
CA ALA A 128 -17.99 13.83 1.38
C ALA A 128 -18.14 14.58 2.72
N VAL A 129 -18.07 13.84 3.83
CA VAL A 129 -18.29 14.33 5.20
C VAL A 129 -17.06 14.15 6.09
N TYR A 130 -16.26 13.12 5.86
CA TYR A 130 -15.14 12.74 6.72
C TYR A 130 -13.88 12.55 5.88
N ASP A 131 -12.70 12.93 6.35
CA ASP A 131 -11.45 12.44 5.75
C ASP A 131 -10.67 11.66 6.77
N VAL A 132 -9.92 10.67 6.29
CA VAL A 132 -9.01 9.87 7.10
C VAL A 132 -7.69 9.72 6.37
N TRP A 133 -6.60 9.97 7.09
CA TRP A 133 -5.26 9.77 6.60
C TRP A 133 -4.33 9.22 7.68
N LEU A 134 -3.29 8.51 7.22
CA LEU A 134 -2.23 8.02 8.09
C LEU A 134 -1.42 9.20 8.64
N LYS A 135 -1.17 9.20 9.94
CA LYS A 135 -0.30 10.19 10.60
C LYS A 135 1.04 9.59 11.02
N GLY A 136 1.05 8.30 11.37
CA GLY A 136 2.27 7.61 11.74
C GLY A 136 2.04 6.15 12.13
N CYS A 137 3.12 5.45 12.49
CA CYS A 137 3.05 4.13 13.11
C CYS A 137 3.71 4.18 14.49
N LYS A 138 3.20 3.40 15.44
CA LYS A 138 3.69 3.38 16.82
C LYS A 138 3.95 1.94 17.30
N GLN A 139 4.96 1.78 18.14
CA GLN A 139 5.24 0.52 18.85
C GLN A 139 4.30 0.27 20.03
N LYS A 140 3.79 1.35 20.64
CA LYS A 140 2.90 1.32 21.81
C LYS A 140 1.82 2.39 21.65
N SER A 141 0.61 2.09 22.12
CA SER A 141 -0.49 3.05 22.22
C SER A 141 -0.87 3.27 23.67
N ASP A 142 -1.37 4.47 23.98
CA ASP A 142 -1.98 4.79 25.27
C ASP A 142 -3.38 4.16 25.41
N VAL A 143 -3.97 3.72 24.30
CA VAL A 143 -5.25 3.01 24.28
C VAL A 143 -5.03 1.52 24.53
N PRO A 144 -5.70 0.90 25.53
CA PRO A 144 -5.57 -0.52 25.79
C PRO A 144 -5.89 -1.36 24.54
N PRO A 145 -5.11 -2.43 24.25
CA PRO A 145 -5.43 -3.34 23.17
C PRO A 145 -6.82 -3.97 23.37
N PRO A 146 -7.58 -4.20 22.29
CA PRO A 146 -8.84 -4.92 22.37
C PRO A 146 -8.63 -6.32 22.95
N GLU A 147 -9.63 -6.83 23.68
CA GLU A 147 -9.54 -8.08 24.44
C GLU A 147 -9.26 -9.31 23.55
N ALA A 148 -9.61 -9.24 22.26
CA ALA A 148 -9.30 -10.25 21.26
C ALA A 148 -7.77 -10.45 21.08
N ALA A 149 -6.98 -9.36 21.10
CA ALA A 149 -5.52 -9.42 20.97
C ALA A 149 -4.84 -10.09 22.19
N LYS A 150 -5.48 -10.09 23.36
CA LYS A 150 -4.96 -10.77 24.57
C LYS A 150 -5.15 -12.29 24.53
N THR A 151 -6.04 -12.78 23.67
CA THR A 151 -6.43 -14.20 23.61
C THR A 151 -5.59 -14.98 22.58
N GLY A 152 -4.83 -14.31 21.71
CA GLY A 152 -4.00 -14.94 20.68
C GLY A 152 -2.72 -15.65 21.17
N ALA A 153 -2.34 -15.50 22.44
CA ALA A 153 -1.19 -16.20 23.04
C ALA A 153 -1.58 -17.45 23.84
N SER A 154 -2.87 -17.77 23.98
CA SER A 154 -3.32 -18.94 24.73
C SER A 154 -4.60 -19.51 24.13
N GLN A 155 -4.48 -20.71 23.55
CA GLN A 155 -5.54 -21.61 23.10
C GLN A 155 -6.05 -21.41 21.67
N VAL A 156 -5.29 -22.02 20.75
CA VAL A 156 -5.88 -22.81 19.67
C VAL A 156 -6.73 -23.90 20.33
N ASP A 157 -8.05 -23.70 20.40
CA ASP A 157 -9.00 -24.77 20.65
C ASP A 157 -9.95 -24.91 19.47
N THR A 158 -9.94 -26.13 18.93
CA THR A 158 -10.54 -26.51 17.66
C THR A 158 -12.05 -26.66 17.83
N SER A 159 -12.80 -25.58 17.62
CA SER A 159 -14.26 -25.65 17.51
C SER A 159 -14.69 -25.52 16.05
N LYS A 160 -14.75 -26.70 15.43
CA LYS A 160 -15.44 -27.03 14.17
C LYS A 160 -16.70 -26.16 13.91
N PRO A 161 -16.78 -25.41 12.80
CA PRO A 161 -18.03 -24.80 12.38
C PRO A 161 -19.00 -25.90 11.90
N LYS A 162 -20.12 -26.07 12.62
CA LYS A 162 -21.27 -26.79 12.09
C LYS A 162 -21.87 -25.95 10.97
N ALA A 163 -21.81 -26.51 9.77
CA ALA A 163 -22.29 -25.94 8.53
C ALA A 163 -23.75 -25.45 8.61
N ALA A 164 -23.96 -24.33 7.93
CA ALA A 164 -25.24 -23.74 7.58
C ALA A 164 -26.14 -24.74 6.81
N ALA A 165 -27.44 -24.60 7.03
CA ALA A 165 -28.46 -24.98 6.05
C ALA A 165 -29.37 -23.76 5.85
N ALA A 166 -29.33 -23.21 4.64
CA ALA A 166 -30.34 -22.29 4.12
C ALA A 166 -31.30 -23.11 3.19
N PRO A 167 -32.30 -22.48 2.54
CA PRO A 167 -33.72 -22.53 2.89
C PRO A 167 -34.54 -23.40 1.93
N ALA A 168 -35.75 -23.79 2.32
CA ALA A 168 -36.73 -24.41 1.42
C ALA A 168 -37.82 -23.40 1.07
N ALA A 169 -38.01 -23.22 -0.24
CA ALA A 169 -39.03 -22.43 -0.88
C ALA A 169 -40.45 -22.93 -0.57
N THR A 170 -41.43 -22.04 -0.63
CA THR A 170 -42.84 -22.40 -0.80
C THR A 170 -43.44 -21.43 -1.81
N GLU A 171 -43.64 -21.92 -3.03
CA GLU A 171 -44.53 -21.35 -4.04
C GLU A 171 -45.91 -22.04 -3.94
N PRO A 172 -46.96 -21.50 -4.58
CA PRO A 172 -48.28 -21.36 -4.00
C PRO A 172 -49.23 -22.50 -4.37
N ASP A 173 -50.18 -22.80 -3.48
CA ASP A 173 -51.31 -23.69 -3.80
C ASP A 173 -52.43 -22.88 -4.46
N SER A 174 -52.80 -23.30 -5.67
CA SER A 174 -53.90 -22.80 -6.47
C SER A 174 -54.86 -23.96 -6.75
N GLY A 175 -56.08 -23.87 -6.23
CA GLY A 175 -57.22 -24.78 -6.44
C GLY A 175 -57.95 -25.00 -5.11
N GLU A 176 -59.26 -25.01 -4.94
CA GLU A 176 -60.41 -25.18 -5.85
C GLU A 176 -61.66 -24.88 -4.97
N ALA A 177 -62.49 -23.88 -5.33
CA ALA A 177 -63.89 -23.99 -5.75
C ALA A 177 -64.99 -24.34 -4.69
N ASN A 178 -66.06 -23.53 -4.77
CA ASN A 178 -67.43 -23.64 -4.21
C ASN A 178 -67.66 -23.38 -2.72
#